data_AF-A0A2V8JQ00-F1
#
_entry.id   AF-A0A2V8JQ00-F1
#
_cell.length_a   1.000
_cell.length_b   1.000
_cell.length_c   1.000
_cell.angle_alpha   90.00
_cell.angle_beta   90.00
_cell.angle_gamma   90.00
#
_symmetry.space_group_name_H-M   'P 1'
#
loop_
_entity.id
_entity.type
_entity.pdbx_description
1 polymer ?
#
loop_
_entity_poly.entity_id
_entity_poly.type
_entity_poly.pdbx_seq_one_letter_code
_entity_poly.pdbx_strand_id
1 'polypeptide(L)'
;LTATARFMFPNVLFEPPPTFKAGFPNEIQIGQVDERFKQRFAVWLVRTAYDEWGMASGIYALSTVCTHLGCTPNWLEAEQKFKCPCHGSGYYKTGVNFEGPTPRPLERYAISLADDGQILVDKSRKFQEEKGEWTNPAAFLKL
;
A
#
# COMPACT_ATOMS: atom_id res chain seq x y z
N LEU A 1 -24.93 10.19 -38.57
CA LEU A 1 -24.75 8.73 -38.37
C LEU A 1 -23.68 8.37 -37.33
N THR A 2 -22.79 9.28 -36.94
CA THR A 2 -21.67 9.01 -36.00
C THR A 2 -22.01 9.15 -34.51
N ALA A 3 -23.07 9.88 -34.14
CA ALA A 3 -23.40 10.15 -32.73
C ALA A 3 -24.04 8.94 -32.00
N THR A 4 -24.78 8.09 -32.71
CA THR A 4 -25.54 6.97 -32.11
C THR A 4 -24.66 5.76 -31.77
N ALA A 5 -23.48 5.64 -32.39
CA ALA A 5 -22.59 4.48 -32.20
C ALA A 5 -21.89 4.48 -30.83
N ARG A 6 -21.61 5.65 -30.24
CA ARG A 6 -20.94 5.74 -28.92
C ARG A 6 -21.84 5.35 -27.73
N PHE A 7 -23.16 5.34 -27.90
CA PHE A 7 -24.09 4.89 -26.86
C PHE A 7 -24.01 3.37 -26.62
N MET A 8 -23.68 2.59 -27.65
CA MET A 8 -23.62 1.12 -27.57
C MET A 8 -22.26 0.59 -27.09
N PHE A 9 -21.26 1.47 -26.91
CA PHE A 9 -19.96 1.09 -26.37
C PHE A 9 -19.70 1.92 -25.11
N PRO A 10 -20.21 1.48 -23.94
CA PRO A 10 -19.87 2.14 -22.69
C PRO A 10 -18.35 2.15 -22.54
N ASN A 11 -17.80 3.30 -22.14
CA ASN A 11 -16.39 3.39 -21.74
C ASN A 11 -16.22 2.59 -20.45
N VAL A 12 -15.95 1.29 -20.58
CA VAL A 12 -15.63 0.45 -19.43
C VAL A 12 -14.20 0.76 -19.03
N LEU A 13 -14.06 1.51 -17.94
CA LEU A 13 -12.76 1.69 -17.30
C LEU A 13 -12.40 0.34 -16.66
N PHE A 14 -11.41 -0.35 -17.21
CA PHE A 14 -10.95 -1.63 -16.65
C PHE A 14 -10.17 -1.34 -15.37
N GLU A 15 -10.80 -1.54 -14.22
CA GLU A 15 -10.10 -1.46 -12.94
C GLU A 15 -9.16 -2.68 -12.80
N PRO A 16 -7.92 -2.48 -12.34
CA PRO A 16 -7.03 -3.59 -12.02
C PRO A 16 -7.69 -4.53 -11.02
N PRO A 17 -7.42 -5.84 -11.10
CA PRO A 17 -7.95 -6.79 -10.13
C PRO A 17 -7.56 -6.36 -8.71
N PRO A 18 -8.44 -6.57 -7.72
CA PRO A 18 -8.18 -6.19 -6.33
C PRO A 18 -7.02 -6.99 -5.74
N THR A 19 -6.74 -8.18 -6.27
CA THR A 19 -5.67 -9.07 -5.85
C THR A 19 -4.57 -9.16 -6.89
N PHE A 20 -3.31 -9.16 -6.47
CA PHE A 20 -2.16 -9.37 -7.36
C PHE A 20 -0.98 -10.04 -6.66
N LYS A 21 -0.15 -10.74 -7.45
CA LYS A 21 1.12 -11.30 -6.99
C LYS A 21 2.23 -10.28 -7.10
N ALA A 22 3.11 -10.24 -6.10
CA ALA A 22 4.12 -9.21 -5.93
C ALA A 22 5.57 -9.76 -5.88
N GLY A 23 5.81 -10.91 -6.50
CA GLY A 23 7.12 -11.58 -6.49
C GLY A 23 7.38 -12.31 -5.17
N PHE A 24 8.62 -12.74 -4.98
CA PHE A 24 9.02 -13.51 -3.79
C PHE A 24 9.48 -12.61 -2.62
N PRO A 25 9.26 -13.00 -1.35
CA PRO A 25 9.67 -12.21 -0.18
C PRO A 25 11.16 -11.83 -0.12
N ASN A 26 12.04 -12.67 -0.67
CA ASN A 26 13.48 -12.45 -0.70
C ASN A 26 13.92 -11.38 -1.72
N GLU A 27 13.08 -11.00 -2.67
CA GLU A 27 13.36 -9.91 -3.61
C GLU A 27 13.36 -8.55 -2.92
N ILE A 28 12.63 -8.41 -1.81
CA ILE A 28 12.50 -7.17 -1.06
C ILE A 28 13.55 -7.16 0.06
N GLN A 29 14.43 -6.16 0.05
CA GLN A 29 15.45 -6.03 1.09
C GLN A 29 14.84 -5.54 2.40
N ILE A 30 15.37 -6.03 3.52
CA ILE A 30 14.93 -5.59 4.84
C ILE A 30 15.20 -4.09 4.99
N GLY A 31 14.20 -3.35 5.44
CA GLY A 31 14.24 -1.90 5.59
C GLY A 31 13.93 -1.15 4.30
N GLN A 32 13.68 -1.80 3.16
CA GLN A 32 13.41 -1.12 1.89
C GLN A 32 11.91 -0.97 1.62
N VAL A 33 11.56 0.12 0.92
CA VAL A 33 10.25 0.32 0.30
C VAL A 33 10.34 -0.10 -1.17
N ASP A 34 9.53 -1.07 -1.58
CA ASP A 34 9.39 -1.48 -2.96
C ASP A 34 8.27 -0.66 -3.65
N GLU A 35 8.66 0.17 -4.62
CA GLU A 35 7.76 1.05 -5.38
C GLU A 35 7.23 0.44 -6.69
N ARG A 36 7.61 -0.79 -7.06
CA ARG A 36 7.21 -1.43 -8.33
C ARG A 36 5.69 -1.45 -8.54
N PHE A 37 4.91 -1.52 -7.45
CA PHE A 37 3.46 -1.65 -7.48
C PHE A 37 2.71 -0.31 -7.33
N LYS A 38 3.42 0.81 -7.16
CA LYS A 38 2.84 2.13 -6.93
C LYS A 38 1.94 2.58 -8.09
N GLN A 39 2.46 2.57 -9.31
CA GLN A 39 1.74 3.12 -10.48
C GLN A 39 0.53 2.28 -10.88
N ARG A 40 0.65 0.94 -10.84
CA ARG A 40 -0.39 0.02 -11.31
C ARG A 40 -1.41 -0.32 -10.24
N PHE A 41 -0.99 -0.43 -8.99
CA PHE A 41 -1.83 -0.94 -7.91
C PHE A 41 -2.03 0.03 -6.76
N ALA A 42 -1.34 1.17 -6.73
CA ALA A 42 -1.38 2.11 -5.59
C ALA A 42 -0.95 1.43 -4.28
N VAL A 43 0.10 0.58 -4.38
CA VAL A 43 0.67 -0.18 -3.26
C VAL A 43 2.17 0.04 -3.18
N TRP A 44 2.67 0.21 -1.96
CA TRP A 44 4.07 -0.04 -1.60
C TRP A 44 4.16 -1.33 -0.80
N LEU A 45 5.21 -2.11 -1.02
CA LEU A 45 5.59 -3.17 -0.08
C LEU A 45 6.75 -2.69 0.76
N VAL A 46 6.69 -2.93 2.06
CA VAL A 46 7.78 -2.61 2.97
C VAL A 46 8.16 -3.85 3.74
N ARG A 47 9.42 -4.24 3.66
CA ARG A 47 9.98 -5.30 4.50
C ARG A 47 10.65 -4.67 5.71
N THR A 48 10.32 -5.15 6.89
CA THR A 48 10.89 -4.67 8.16
C THR A 48 11.54 -5.80 8.94
N ALA A 49 12.58 -5.46 9.69
CA ALA A 49 13.19 -6.36 10.67
C ALA A 49 12.30 -6.55 11.90
N TYR A 50 11.48 -5.54 12.20
CA TYR A 50 10.62 -5.48 13.36
C TYR A 50 9.29 -4.84 12.99
N ASP A 51 8.18 -5.49 13.35
CA ASP A 51 6.86 -4.88 13.36
C ASP A 51 6.80 -3.71 14.34
N GLU A 52 5.65 -3.01 14.40
CA GLU A 52 5.47 -1.82 15.24
C GLU A 52 5.69 -2.12 16.74
N TRP A 53 5.66 -3.39 17.15
CA TRP A 53 5.84 -3.85 18.52
C TRP A 53 7.24 -4.41 18.81
N GLY A 54 8.14 -4.43 17.83
CA GLY A 54 9.50 -4.95 18.03
C GLY A 54 9.59 -6.48 18.02
N MET A 55 8.54 -7.19 17.62
CA MET A 55 8.37 -8.61 17.90
C MET A 55 8.66 -9.54 16.74
N ALA A 56 8.48 -9.10 15.49
CA ALA A 56 8.60 -9.97 14.33
C ALA A 56 9.15 -9.28 13.08
N SER A 57 9.96 -9.98 12.29
CA SER A 57 10.27 -9.60 10.92
C SER A 57 9.11 -9.92 9.98
N GLY A 58 8.99 -9.15 8.90
CA GLY A 58 7.96 -9.42 7.91
C GLY A 58 7.78 -8.33 6.87
N ILE A 59 6.67 -8.44 6.14
CA ILE A 59 6.30 -7.52 5.06
C ILE A 59 4.87 -7.04 5.30
N TYR A 60 4.63 -5.76 5.06
CA TYR A 60 3.28 -5.21 4.98
C TYR A 60 3.10 -4.44 3.66
N ALA A 61 1.85 -4.41 3.19
CA ALA A 61 1.45 -3.70 1.99
C ALA A 61 0.77 -2.38 2.38
N LEU A 62 1.41 -1.25 2.11
CA LEU A 62 0.85 0.08 2.37
C LEU A 62 0.06 0.60 1.16
N SER A 63 -1.07 1.23 1.44
CA SER A 63 -1.77 2.07 0.48
C SER A 63 -0.97 3.32 0.17
N THR A 64 -0.89 3.65 -1.12
CA THR A 64 -0.29 4.92 -1.57
C THR A 64 -1.29 6.07 -1.53
N VAL A 65 -2.48 5.89 -0.95
CA VAL A 65 -3.54 6.91 -0.92
C VAL A 65 -3.43 7.71 0.37
N CYS A 66 -3.12 9.00 0.25
CA CYS A 66 -3.05 9.93 1.37
C CYS A 66 -4.41 10.01 2.08
N THR A 67 -4.42 9.81 3.39
CA THR A 67 -5.63 9.78 4.22
C THR A 67 -6.24 11.17 4.49
N HIS A 68 -5.62 12.23 3.97
CA HIS A 68 -6.23 13.56 3.90
C HIS A 68 -7.33 13.63 2.82
N LEU A 69 -6.94 13.71 1.54
CA LEU A 69 -7.86 13.89 0.40
C LEU A 69 -7.51 12.99 -0.81
N GLY A 70 -6.74 11.92 -0.59
CA GLY A 70 -6.56 10.87 -1.59
C GLY A 70 -5.43 11.05 -2.60
N CYS A 71 -4.62 12.11 -2.51
CA CYS A 71 -3.41 12.24 -3.33
C CYS A 71 -2.42 11.08 -3.09
N THR A 72 -1.50 10.84 -4.03
CA THR A 72 -0.44 9.84 -3.87
C THR A 72 0.82 10.46 -3.27
N PRO A 73 1.23 10.12 -2.04
CA PRO A 73 2.52 10.58 -1.51
C PRO A 73 3.71 10.00 -2.31
N ASN A 74 4.85 10.66 -2.20
CA ASN A 74 6.11 10.19 -2.75
C ASN A 74 6.98 9.62 -1.64
N TRP A 75 7.59 8.47 -1.88
CA TRP A 75 8.68 7.98 -1.06
C TRP A 75 9.94 8.81 -1.33
N LEU A 76 10.55 9.34 -0.29
CA LEU A 76 11.79 10.10 -0.36
C LEU A 76 12.89 9.29 0.33
N GLU A 77 13.68 8.55 -0.47
CA GLU A 77 14.72 7.65 0.05
C GLU A 77 15.71 8.37 0.97
N ALA A 78 16.14 9.59 0.64
CA ALA A 78 17.09 10.34 1.47
C ALA A 78 16.54 10.68 2.87
N GLU A 79 15.23 10.86 2.99
CA GLU A 79 14.55 11.22 4.24
C GLU A 79 13.93 10.02 4.95
N GLN A 80 13.83 8.88 4.26
CA GLN A 80 13.12 7.68 4.70
C GLN A 80 11.66 7.98 5.11
N LYS A 81 10.99 8.83 4.34
CA LYS A 81 9.64 9.33 4.60
C LYS A 81 8.77 9.34 3.35
N PHE A 82 7.46 9.18 3.55
CA PHE A 82 6.48 9.49 2.51
C PHE A 82 6.00 10.94 2.68
N LYS A 83 6.03 11.71 1.59
CA LYS A 83 5.59 13.11 1.57
C LYS A 83 4.51 13.33 0.52
N CYS A 84 3.37 13.86 0.94
CA CYS A 84 2.24 14.17 0.08
C CYS A 84 2.44 15.55 -0.55
N PRO A 85 2.59 15.65 -1.89
CA PRO A 85 2.90 16.91 -2.56
C PRO A 85 1.72 17.91 -2.56
N CYS A 86 0.50 17.45 -2.31
CA CYS A 86 -0.68 18.29 -2.40
C CYS A 86 -0.80 19.31 -1.24
N HIS A 87 -0.63 18.86 0.01
CA HIS A 87 -0.88 19.69 1.20
C HIS A 87 0.17 19.48 2.30
N GLY A 88 1.28 18.79 2.02
CA GLY A 88 2.39 18.63 2.96
C GLY A 88 2.29 17.46 3.95
N SER A 89 1.27 16.60 3.87
CA SER A 89 1.15 15.46 4.80
C SER A 89 2.37 14.54 4.74
N GLY A 90 2.86 14.11 5.90
CA GLY A 90 4.04 13.27 6.04
C GLY A 90 3.75 11.98 6.80
N TYR A 91 4.34 10.87 6.33
CA TYR A 91 4.24 9.57 6.97
C TYR A 91 5.62 8.93 7.11
N TYR A 92 5.85 8.24 8.23
CA TYR A 92 7.01 7.38 8.41
C TYR A 92 6.92 6.17 7.48
N LYS A 93 8.03 5.45 7.30
CA LYS A 93 8.08 4.19 6.55
C LYS A 93 7.05 3.15 7.06
N THR A 94 6.70 3.20 8.34
CA THR A 94 5.66 2.36 8.97
C THR A 94 4.26 2.64 8.42
N GLY A 95 4.04 3.83 7.86
CA GLY A 95 2.74 4.36 7.45
C GLY A 95 2.13 5.31 8.48
N VAL A 96 2.71 5.42 9.68
CA VAL A 96 2.25 6.34 10.73
C VAL A 96 2.46 7.79 10.29
N ASN A 97 1.40 8.60 10.37
CA ASN A 97 1.46 10.03 10.05
C ASN A 97 2.22 10.81 11.15
N PHE A 98 3.01 11.80 10.74
CA PHE A 98 3.73 12.68 11.67
C PHE A 98 3.60 14.17 11.31
N GLU A 99 3.06 14.48 10.13
CA GLU A 99 2.93 15.84 9.64
C GLU A 99 1.60 16.00 8.89
N GLY A 100 0.90 17.08 9.21
CA GLY A 100 -0.49 17.33 8.79
C GLY A 100 -0.62 17.92 7.39
N PRO A 101 -1.85 18.02 6.85
CA PRO A 101 -3.14 17.95 7.56
C PRO A 101 -3.75 16.55 7.73
N THR A 102 -3.05 15.48 7.36
CA THR A 102 -3.62 14.13 7.42
C THR A 102 -3.97 13.70 8.87
N PRO A 103 -5.18 13.16 9.12
CA PRO A 103 -5.63 12.89 10.49
C PRO A 103 -5.18 11.54 11.05
N ARG A 104 -4.67 10.63 10.21
CA ARG A 104 -4.44 9.22 10.57
C ARG A 104 -3.39 8.54 9.69
N PRO A 105 -2.85 7.38 10.11
CA PRO A 105 -1.87 6.60 9.33
C PRO A 105 -2.39 6.16 7.95
N LEU A 106 -1.49 5.71 7.08
CA LEU A 106 -1.85 5.05 5.82
C LEU A 106 -2.52 3.70 6.08
N GLU A 107 -3.37 3.26 5.16
CA GLU A 107 -4.01 1.95 5.22
C GLU A 107 -3.01 0.82 4.93
N ARG A 108 -3.13 -0.32 5.62
CA ARG A 108 -2.52 -1.58 5.18
C ARG A 108 -3.51 -2.41 4.38
N TYR A 109 -3.04 -3.11 3.36
CA TYR A 109 -3.81 -4.10 2.61
C TYR A 109 -3.54 -5.51 3.13
N ALA A 110 -4.46 -6.43 2.86
CA ALA A 110 -4.23 -7.83 3.19
C ALA A 110 -3.04 -8.39 2.41
N ILE A 111 -2.19 -9.14 3.10
CA ILE A 111 -0.98 -9.73 2.53
C ILE A 111 -0.80 -11.16 3.03
N SER A 112 -0.43 -12.06 2.13
CA SER A 112 -0.23 -13.49 2.41
C SER A 112 0.76 -14.11 1.41
N LEU A 113 1.08 -15.39 1.57
CA LEU A 113 1.78 -16.16 0.55
C LEU A 113 0.77 -16.95 -0.29
N ALA A 114 0.92 -16.90 -1.61
CA ALA A 114 0.24 -17.81 -2.52
C ALA A 114 0.90 -19.20 -2.50
N ASP A 115 0.23 -20.19 -3.11
CA ASP A 115 0.68 -21.59 -3.15
C ASP A 115 2.06 -21.77 -3.82
N ASP A 116 2.43 -20.85 -4.70
CA ASP A 116 3.74 -20.84 -5.37
C ASP A 116 4.81 -20.04 -4.61
N GLY A 117 4.52 -19.61 -3.38
CA GLY A 117 5.44 -18.89 -2.50
C GLY A 117 5.60 -17.40 -2.82
N GLN A 118 4.87 -16.87 -3.79
CA GLN A 118 4.85 -15.43 -4.07
C GLN A 118 3.98 -14.68 -3.06
N ILE A 119 4.31 -13.42 -2.80
CA ILE A 119 3.47 -12.52 -2.03
C ILE A 119 2.17 -12.27 -2.80
N LEU A 120 1.04 -12.50 -2.14
CA LEU A 120 -0.29 -12.15 -2.61
C LEU A 120 -0.82 -10.96 -1.81
N VAL A 121 -1.12 -9.86 -2.49
CA VAL A 121 -1.77 -8.68 -1.91
C VAL A 121 -3.23 -8.66 -2.32
N ASP A 122 -4.13 -8.41 -1.36
CA ASP A 122 -5.56 -8.21 -1.58
C ASP A 122 -6.00 -6.82 -1.10
N LYS A 123 -6.31 -5.95 -2.06
CA LYS A 123 -6.72 -4.56 -1.82
C LYS A 123 -8.18 -4.41 -1.39
N SER A 124 -9.00 -5.46 -1.51
CA SER A 124 -10.40 -5.42 -1.08
C SER A 124 -10.54 -5.37 0.44
N ARG A 125 -9.48 -5.78 1.15
CA ARG A 125 -9.38 -5.79 2.60
C ARG A 125 -8.34 -4.77 3.05
N LYS A 126 -8.77 -3.82 3.88
CA LYS A 126 -7.94 -2.75 4.43
C LYS A 126 -7.90 -2.85 5.96
N PHE A 127 -6.81 -2.38 6.56
CA PHE A 127 -6.59 -2.37 7.99
C PHE A 127 -6.11 -0.99 8.45
N GLN A 128 -6.83 -0.43 9.41
CA GLN A 128 -6.63 0.89 9.99
C GLN A 128 -5.95 0.81 11.36
N GLU A 129 -4.85 1.55 11.51
CA GLU A 129 -4.09 1.53 12.76
C GLU A 129 -4.86 2.16 13.92
N GLU A 130 -5.60 3.23 13.67
CA GLU A 130 -6.41 3.91 14.68
C GLU A 130 -7.53 3.03 15.26
N LYS A 131 -7.84 1.90 14.60
CA LYS A 131 -8.76 0.87 15.07
C LYS A 131 -8.06 -0.36 15.67
N GLY A 132 -6.73 -0.34 15.73
CA GLY A 132 -5.89 -1.47 16.15
C GLY A 132 -5.86 -2.62 15.15
N GLU A 133 -6.24 -2.39 13.89
CA GLU A 133 -6.41 -3.47 12.91
C GLU A 133 -5.08 -3.97 12.32
N TRP A 134 -3.96 -3.27 12.53
CA TRP A 134 -2.64 -3.76 12.08
C TRP A 134 -2.15 -4.96 12.89
N THR A 135 -2.71 -5.23 14.08
CA THR A 135 -2.42 -6.47 14.82
C THR A 135 -3.03 -7.70 14.14
N ASN A 136 -3.91 -7.51 13.15
CA ASN A 136 -4.49 -8.61 12.40
C ASN A 136 -3.39 -9.34 11.62
N PRO A 137 -3.30 -10.68 11.70
CA PRO A 137 -2.31 -11.46 10.95
C PRO A 137 -2.37 -11.26 9.44
N ALA A 138 -3.52 -10.86 8.89
CA ALA A 138 -3.65 -10.57 7.47
C ALA A 138 -3.08 -9.20 7.07
N ALA A 139 -2.82 -8.28 8.01
CA ALA A 139 -2.23 -6.97 7.73
C ALA A 139 -0.70 -7.00 7.65
N PHE A 140 -0.08 -8.12 8.04
CA PHE A 140 1.36 -8.28 8.14
C PHE A 140 1.78 -9.73 7.85
N LEU A 141 2.57 -9.92 6.81
CA LEU A 141 3.15 -11.22 6.47
C LEU A 141 4.41 -11.43 7.29
N LYS A 142 4.32 -12.26 8.34
CA LYS A 142 5.47 -12.68 9.13
C LYS A 142 6.40 -13.56 8.29
N LEU A 143 7.71 -13.30 8.39
CA LEU A 143 8.79 -14.05 7.71
C LEU A 143 9.77 -14.60 8.72
#